data_AF-A0A257IP83-F1
#
_entry.id   AF-A0A257IP83-F1
#
_cell.length_a   1.000
_cell.length_b   1.000
_cell.length_c   1.000
_cell.angle_alpha   90.00
_cell.angle_beta   90.00
_cell.angle_gamma   90.00
#
_symmetry.space_group_name_H-M   'P 1'
#
loop_
_entity.id
_entity.type
_entity.pdbx_description
1 polymer ?
#
loop_
_entity_poly.entity_id
_entity_poly.type
_entity_poly.pdbx_seq_one_letter_code
_entity_poly.pdbx_strand_id
1 'polypeptide(L)'
;MELMFESKYFEIVASVVVFILLMIVRAIFRSIIRKHAHKYDLDIGQRKYANKFFNFVLAILLFVCLGIIWDVSVKGLSIYFA
;
A
#
# COMPACT_ATOMS: atom_id res chain seq x y z
N MET A 1 -19.50 7.28 25.31
CA MET A 1 -19.70 7.76 23.93
C MET A 1 -18.46 8.47 23.42
N GLU A 2 -17.87 9.39 24.19
CA GLU A 2 -16.58 10.05 23.87
C GLU A 2 -15.42 9.09 23.55
N LEU A 3 -15.19 8.07 24.40
CA LEU A 3 -14.12 7.08 24.18
C LEU A 3 -14.20 6.32 22.85
N MET A 4 -15.41 6.11 22.33
CA MET A 4 -15.62 5.42 21.04
C MET A 4 -15.35 6.35 19.86
N PHE A 5 -15.59 7.66 20.02
CA PHE A 5 -15.25 8.65 19.01
C PHE A 5 -13.74 8.87 18.93
N GLU A 6 -13.04 8.85 20.07
CA GLU A 6 -11.58 8.98 20.08
C GLU A 6 -10.87 7.81 19.40
N SER A 7 -11.32 6.57 19.61
CA SER A 7 -10.74 5.40 18.94
C SER A 7 -10.96 5.44 17.43
N LYS A 8 -12.18 5.79 16.98
CA LYS A 8 -12.47 5.93 15.54
C LYS A 8 -11.73 7.09 14.89
N TYR A 9 -11.55 8.20 15.60
CA TYR A 9 -10.72 9.30 15.13
C TYR A 9 -9.27 8.85 14.94
N PHE A 10 -8.71 8.09 15.89
CA PHE A 10 -7.36 7.55 15.79
C PHE A 10 -7.19 6.60 14.58
N GLU A 11 -8.11 5.66 14.38
CA GLU A 11 -8.09 4.73 13.23
C GLU A 11 -8.09 5.47 11.89
N ILE A 12 -8.91 6.52 11.77
CA ILE A 12 -8.98 7.35 10.56
C ILE A 12 -7.67 8.10 10.33
N VAL A 13 -7.14 8.77 11.37
CA VAL A 13 -5.87 9.49 11.27
C VAL A 13 -4.72 8.54 10.90
N ALA A 14 -4.65 7.37 11.54
CA ALA A 14 -3.65 6.35 11.22
C ALA A 14 -3.75 5.89 9.76
N SER A 15 -4.98 5.69 9.25
CA SER A 15 -5.23 5.31 7.85
C SER A 15 -4.71 6.38 6.87
N VAL A 16 -4.98 7.66 7.16
CA VAL A 16 -4.50 8.79 6.34
C VAL A 16 -2.97 8.86 6.36
N VAL A 17 -2.35 8.72 7.53
CA VAL A 17 -0.88 8.72 7.68
C VAL A 17 -0.25 7.58 6.87
N VAL A 18 -0.77 6.36 7.00
CA VAL A 18 -0.28 5.20 6.24
C VAL A 18 -0.44 5.43 4.73
N PHE A 19 -1.58 5.97 4.29
CA PHE A 19 -1.81 6.27 2.89
C PHE A 19 -0.79 7.29 2.34
N ILE A 20 -0.52 8.37 3.08
CA ILE A 20 0.49 9.38 2.71
C ILE A 20 1.89 8.75 2.63
N LEU A 21 2.28 7.96 3.64
CA LEU A 21 3.58 7.28 3.64
C LEU A 21 3.72 6.35 2.43
N LEU A 22 2.70 5.57 2.10
CA LEU A 22 2.72 4.69 0.93
C LEU A 22 2.78 5.46 -0.39
N MET A 23 2.16 6.64 -0.48
CA MET A 23 2.28 7.52 -1.65
C MET A 23 3.70 8.07 -1.82
N ILE A 24 4.38 8.42 -0.72
CA ILE A 24 5.79 8.83 -0.72
C ILE A 24 6.66 7.66 -1.19
N VAL A 25 6.50 6.48 -0.60
CA VAL A 25 7.23 5.26 -0.99
C VAL A 25 7.01 4.94 -2.48
N ARG A 26 5.77 5.05 -2.96
CA ARG A 26 5.44 4.88 -4.39
C ARG A 26 6.17 5.88 -5.29
N ALA A 27 6.30 7.13 -4.86
CA ALA A 27 7.07 8.14 -5.60
C ALA A 27 8.57 7.80 -5.63
N ILE A 28 9.12 7.32 -4.51
CA ILE A 28 10.51 6.87 -4.40
C ILE A 28 10.76 5.70 -5.35
N PHE A 29 9.95 4.64 -5.31
CA PHE A 29 10.09 3.49 -6.22
C PHE A 29 10.02 3.91 -7.69
N ARG A 30 9.06 4.75 -8.08
CA ARG A 30 8.99 5.28 -9.45
C ARG A 30 10.24 6.06 -9.85
N SER A 31 10.85 6.79 -8.92
CA SER A 31 12.11 7.50 -9.14
C SER A 31 13.26 6.52 -9.36
N ILE A 32 13.37 5.50 -8.49
CA ILE A 32 14.41 4.46 -8.59
C ILE A 32 14.28 3.68 -9.90
N ILE A 33 13.07 3.21 -10.24
CA ILE A 33 12.82 2.46 -11.48
C ILE A 33 13.19 3.28 -12.71
N ARG A 34 12.85 4.59 -12.73
CA ARG A 34 13.24 5.48 -13.84
C ARG A 34 14.76 5.63 -13.95
N LYS A 35 15.45 5.88 -12.83
CA LYS A 35 16.91 6.01 -12.80
C LYS A 35 17.60 4.71 -13.23
N HIS A 36 17.11 3.57 -12.76
CA HIS A 36 17.63 2.25 -13.11
C HIS A 36 17.38 1.91 -14.58
N ALA A 37 16.17 2.15 -15.09
CA ALA A 37 15.85 1.94 -16.50
C ALA A 37 16.74 2.77 -17.44
N HIS A 38 17.01 4.03 -17.09
CA HIS A 38 17.93 4.86 -17.86
C HIS A 38 19.40 4.38 -17.76
N LYS A 39 19.82 3.87 -16.60
CA LYS A 39 21.20 3.38 -16.40
C LYS A 39 21.51 2.11 -17.20
N TYR A 40 20.51 1.24 -17.39
CA TYR A 40 20.67 -0.07 -18.03
C TYR A 40 19.96 -0.17 -19.39
N ASP A 41 19.56 0.97 -19.96
CA ASP A 41 18.86 1.08 -21.24
C ASP A 41 17.66 0.10 -21.38
N LEU A 42 16.88 -0.02 -20.29
CA LEU A 42 15.75 -0.93 -20.25
C LEU A 42 14.64 -0.42 -21.17
N ASP A 43 14.04 -1.35 -21.93
CA ASP A 43 12.93 -1.02 -22.81
C ASP A 43 11.71 -0.47 -22.03
N ILE A 44 10.90 0.33 -22.71
CA ILE A 44 9.66 0.92 -22.19
C ILE A 44 8.73 -0.16 -21.62
N GLY A 45 8.68 -1.34 -22.23
CA GLY A 45 7.90 -2.48 -21.76
C GLY A 45 8.34 -2.94 -20.36
N GLN A 46 9.65 -3.14 -20.17
CA GLN A 46 10.23 -3.57 -18.90
C GLN A 46 10.00 -2.52 -17.79
N ARG A 47 10.18 -1.24 -18.11
CA ARG A 47 9.90 -0.13 -17.19
C ARG A 47 8.43 -0.09 -16.77
N LYS A 48 7.50 -0.29 -17.70
CA LYS A 48 6.05 -0.32 -17.41
C LYS A 48 5.68 -1.51 -16.54
N TYR A 49 6.23 -2.69 -16.84
CA TYR A 49 6.02 -3.90 -16.06
C TYR A 49 6.49 -3.73 -14.61
N ALA A 50 7.73 -3.27 -14.40
CA ALA A 50 8.27 -3.04 -13.07
C ALA A 50 7.39 -2.06 -12.26
N ASN A 51 7.01 -0.93 -12.86
CA ASN A 51 6.11 0.03 -12.19
C ASN A 51 4.75 -0.57 -11.83
N LYS A 52 4.18 -1.42 -12.71
CA LYS A 52 2.90 -2.09 -12.44
C LYS A 52 3.03 -3.08 -11.29
N PHE A 53 4.09 -3.89 -11.29
CA PHE A 53 4.39 -4.84 -10.22
C PHE A 53 4.54 -4.14 -8.86
N PHE A 54 5.38 -3.10 -8.77
CA PHE A 54 5.55 -2.36 -7.51
C PHE A 54 4.27 -1.65 -7.06
N ASN A 55 3.48 -1.09 -7.99
CA ASN A 55 2.19 -0.51 -7.62
C ASN A 55 1.23 -1.56 -7.06
N PHE A 56 1.22 -2.77 -7.63
CA PHE A 56 0.39 -3.88 -7.13
C PHE A 56 0.82 -4.33 -5.73
N VAL A 57 2.12 -4.51 -5.51
CA VAL A 57 2.67 -4.86 -4.19
C VAL A 57 2.33 -3.80 -3.14
N LEU A 58 2.49 -2.52 -3.48
CA LEU A 58 2.15 -1.42 -2.57
C LEU A 58 0.65 -1.33 -2.28
N ALA A 59 -0.20 -1.70 -3.24
CA ALA A 59 -1.65 -1.76 -3.02
C ALA A 59 -2.01 -2.90 -2.05
N ILE A 60 -1.41 -4.09 -2.21
CA ILE A 60 -1.58 -5.19 -1.25
C ILE A 60 -1.14 -4.74 0.14
N LEU A 61 0.04 -4.11 0.24
CA LEU A 61 0.56 -3.61 1.51
C LEU A 61 -0.39 -2.59 2.17
N LEU A 62 -0.98 -1.68 1.37
CA LEU A 62 -2.01 -0.75 1.85
C LEU A 62 -3.20 -1.49 2.47
N PHE A 63 -3.75 -2.49 1.76
CA PHE A 63 -4.89 -3.25 2.25
C PHE A 63 -4.58 -4.03 3.53
N VAL A 64 -3.36 -4.59 3.64
CA VAL A 64 -2.91 -5.25 4.86
C VAL A 64 -2.83 -4.26 6.02
N CYS A 65 -2.21 -3.10 5.82
CA CYS A 65 -2.13 -2.07 6.87
C CYS A 65 -3.51 -1.56 7.30
N LEU A 66 -4.42 -1.34 6.34
CA LEU A 66 -5.80 -0.94 6.66
C LEU A 66 -6.54 -2.06 7.40
N GLY A 67 -6.36 -3.31 7.00
CA GLY A 67 -6.92 -4.45 7.72
C GLY A 67 -6.47 -4.50 9.18
N ILE A 68 -5.19 -4.21 9.45
CA ILE A 68 -4.65 -4.14 10.81
C ILE A 68 -5.22 -2.95 11.59
N ILE A 69 -5.24 -1.75 11.00
CA ILE A 69 -5.74 -0.53 11.67
C ILE A 69 -7.19 -0.67 12.09
N TRP A 70 -8.01 -1.26 11.23
CA TRP A 70 -9.45 -1.42 11.45
C TRP A 70 -9.81 -2.74 12.16
N ASP A 71 -8.79 -3.48 12.64
CA ASP A 71 -8.94 -4.80 13.26
C ASP A 71 -9.86 -5.74 12.46
N VAL A 72 -9.70 -5.71 11.13
CA VAL A 72 -10.49 -6.53 10.21
C VAL A 72 -10.10 -7.99 10.42
N SER A 73 -10.99 -8.73 11.08
CA SER A 73 -10.77 -10.15 11.34
C SER A 73 -10.71 -10.94 10.03
N VAL A 74 -9.53 -11.49 9.72
CA VAL A 74 -9.28 -12.37 8.56
C VAL A 74 -9.98 -13.73 8.73
N LYS A 75 -10.58 -14.02 9.90
CA LYS A 75 -11.35 -15.24 10.16
C LYS A 75 -12.52 -15.46 9.18
N GLY A 76 -13.02 -14.41 8.53
CA GLY A 76 -14.01 -14.54 7.46
C GLY A 76 -13.45 -15.12 6.15
N LEU A 77 -12.17 -14.89 5.83
CA LEU A 77 -11.54 -15.39 4.61
C LEU A 77 -11.28 -16.90 4.67
N SER A 78 -11.10 -17.48 5.86
CA SER A 78 -10.95 -18.93 5.98
C SER A 78 -12.19 -19.72 5.58
N ILE A 79 -13.38 -19.12 5.55
CA ILE A 79 -14.62 -19.76 5.07
C ILE A 79 -14.63 -19.84 3.53
N TYR A 80 -13.95 -18.92 2.83
CA TYR A 80 -13.89 -18.90 1.37
C TYR A 80 -12.73 -19.73 0.79
N PHE A 81 -11.76 -20.10 1.63
CA PHE A 81 -10.59 -20.91 1.26
C PHE A 81 -10.59 -22.32 1.89
N ALA A 82 -11.61 -22.66 2.69
CA ALA A 82 -11.88 -24.01 3.20
C ALA A 82 -13.03 -24.64 2.41
#